data_AF-A0A7T8HKR3-F1
#
_entry.id   AF-A0A7T8HKR3-F1
#
_cell.length_a   1.000
_cell.length_b   1.000
_cell.length_c   1.000
_cell.angle_alpha   90.00
_cell.angle_beta   90.00
_cell.angle_gamma   90.00
#
_symmetry.space_group_name_H-M   'P 1'
#
loop_
_entity.id
_entity.type
_entity.pdbx_description
1 polymer ?
#
loop_
_entity_poly.entity_id
_entity_poly.type
_entity_poly.pdbx_seq_one_letter_code
_entity_poly.pdbx_strand_id
1 'polypeptide(L)'
;ISSSGSKLNEKFCPELLNLIVYCRTSSIPGDLRDLPLTDMISFDENKAKCLMLESQRSQLLAYHRSRLSRVYPKASRMDSSNFHPINSHFWSSGAQLLALNFQTPGDEVHANQAWFSKFASKGYILKPKIL
;
A
#
# COMPACT_ATOMS: atom_id res chain seq x y z
N ILE A 1 16.19 -18.88 -24.97
CA ILE A 1 14.75 -19.05 -24.68
C ILE A 1 14.22 -17.68 -24.31
N SER A 2 13.44 -17.10 -25.22
CA SER A 2 13.04 -15.70 -25.27
C SER A 2 11.99 -15.34 -24.23
N SER A 3 12.27 -14.39 -23.35
CA SER A 3 11.22 -13.66 -22.64
C SER A 3 11.20 -12.22 -23.14
N SER A 4 10.15 -11.93 -23.89
CA SER A 4 9.68 -10.62 -24.34
C SER A 4 10.10 -9.46 -23.44
N GLY A 5 11.12 -8.71 -23.88
CA GLY A 5 11.47 -7.42 -23.32
C GLY A 5 10.33 -6.45 -23.56
N SER A 6 9.49 -6.23 -22.55
CA SER A 6 8.60 -5.07 -22.52
C SER A 6 9.46 -3.83 -22.73
N LYS A 7 9.24 -3.07 -23.81
CA LYS A 7 9.94 -1.82 -24.10
C LYS A 7 10.05 -1.00 -22.81
N LEU A 8 11.26 -0.94 -22.25
CA LEU A 8 11.54 -0.05 -21.13
C LEU A 8 11.28 1.36 -21.66
N ASN A 9 10.32 2.03 -21.04
CA ASN A 9 9.84 3.34 -21.42
C ASN A 9 11.04 4.31 -21.41
N GLU A 10 11.33 5.00 -22.52
CA GLU A 10 12.48 5.94 -22.68
C GLU A 10 12.55 7.06 -21.63
N LYS A 11 11.53 7.17 -20.77
CA LYS A 11 11.40 8.15 -19.70
C LYS A 11 12.19 7.83 -18.42
N PHE A 12 12.77 6.63 -18.27
CA PHE A 12 13.41 6.23 -17.01
C PHE A 12 14.86 5.77 -17.20
N CYS A 13 15.72 6.18 -16.27
CA CYS A 13 17.13 5.78 -16.19
C CYS A 13 17.24 4.24 -15.98
N PRO A 14 17.92 3.51 -16.88
CA PRO A 14 18.05 2.04 -16.80
C PRO A 14 18.68 1.55 -15.49
N GLU A 15 19.67 2.28 -14.97
CA GLU A 15 20.37 1.96 -13.73
C GLU A 15 19.41 1.97 -12.53
N LEU A 16 18.48 2.93 -12.50
CA LEU A 16 17.45 2.99 -11.46
C LEU A 16 16.40 1.89 -11.63
N LEU A 17 16.00 1.59 -12.86
CA LEU A 17 15.06 0.50 -13.15
C LEU A 17 15.59 -0.87 -12.71
N ASN A 18 16.89 -1.09 -12.88
CA ASN A 18 17.55 -2.35 -12.48
C ASN A 18 17.56 -2.58 -10.96
N LEU A 19 17.30 -1.55 -10.15
CA LEU A 19 17.17 -1.69 -8.69
C LEU A 19 15.77 -2.17 -8.25
N ILE A 20 14.78 -2.16 -9.14
CA ILE A 20 13.40 -2.52 -8.82
C ILE A 20 13.21 -4.03 -9.00
N VAL A 21 13.13 -4.75 -7.88
CA VAL A 21 12.95 -6.22 -7.89
C VAL A 21 11.57 -6.64 -7.38
N TYR A 22 11.24 -6.33 -6.12
CA TYR A 22 10.05 -6.86 -5.45
C TYR A 22 8.87 -5.89 -5.32
N CYS A 23 9.11 -4.60 -5.60
CA CYS A 23 8.14 -3.52 -5.38
C CYS A 23 8.03 -2.65 -6.64
N ARG A 24 7.60 -3.26 -7.75
CA ARG A 24 7.37 -2.54 -9.00
C ARG A 24 6.04 -1.81 -8.94
N THR A 25 6.05 -0.51 -9.15
CA THR A 25 4.81 0.29 -9.14
C THR A 25 4.01 0.02 -10.41
N SER A 26 2.74 -0.35 -10.23
CA SER A 26 1.80 -0.57 -11.33
C SER A 26 0.50 0.21 -11.12
N SER A 27 -0.14 0.58 -12.23
CA SER A 27 -1.50 1.13 -12.21
C SER A 27 -2.48 0.06 -11.75
N ILE A 28 -3.58 0.49 -11.13
CA ILE A 28 -4.64 -0.43 -10.71
C ILE A 28 -5.40 -0.91 -11.95
N PRO A 29 -5.33 -2.21 -12.31
CA PRO A 29 -6.08 -2.76 -13.44
C PRO A 29 -7.56 -2.95 -13.09
N GLY A 30 -8.35 -3.42 -14.05
CA GLY A 30 -9.73 -3.85 -13.80
C GLY A 30 -9.80 -5.09 -12.89
N ASP A 31 -8.87 -6.05 -13.04
CA ASP A 31 -8.74 -7.21 -12.17
C ASP A 31 -7.36 -7.25 -11.51
N LEU A 32 -7.35 -7.15 -10.17
CA LEU A 32 -6.11 -7.14 -9.38
C LEU A 32 -5.28 -8.43 -9.51
N ARG A 33 -5.87 -9.53 -9.99
CA ARG A 33 -5.18 -10.80 -10.22
C ARG A 33 -4.18 -10.72 -11.37
N ASP A 34 -4.39 -9.81 -12.31
CA ASP A 34 -3.53 -9.63 -13.49
C ASP A 34 -2.16 -9.03 -13.13
N LEU A 35 -2.02 -8.49 -11.91
CA LEU A 35 -0.76 -7.94 -11.42
C LEU A 35 0.21 -9.05 -10.99
N PRO A 36 1.46 -9.03 -11.50
CA PRO A 36 2.54 -9.87 -11.01
C PRO A 36 2.74 -9.76 -9.50
N LEU A 37 3.31 -10.80 -8.89
CA LEU A 37 3.55 -10.83 -7.43
C LEU A 37 4.57 -9.79 -6.96
N THR A 38 5.44 -9.35 -7.86
CA THR A 38 6.43 -8.28 -7.65
C THR A 38 5.83 -6.88 -7.77
N ASP A 39 4.56 -6.77 -8.16
CA ASP A 39 3.92 -5.49 -8.40
C ASP A 39 3.15 -5.03 -7.17
N MET A 40 3.26 -3.74 -6.89
CA MET A 40 2.52 -3.06 -5.85
C MET A 40 1.72 -1.89 -6.43
N ILE A 41 0.59 -1.62 -5.79
CA ILE A 41 -0.27 -0.50 -6.14
C ILE A 41 -0.24 0.57 -5.04
N SER A 42 -0.38 1.83 -5.43
CA SER A 42 -0.49 2.96 -4.50
C SER A 42 -1.74 3.77 -4.79
N PHE A 43 -2.43 4.22 -3.76
CA PHE A 43 -3.63 5.05 -3.89
C PHE A 43 -3.84 5.93 -2.65
N ASP A 44 -4.49 7.08 -2.84
CA ASP A 44 -4.81 7.98 -1.74
C ASP A 44 -5.93 7.43 -0.84
N GLU A 45 -6.11 8.03 0.33
CA GLU A 45 -7.12 7.63 1.33
C GLU A 45 -8.57 7.60 0.81
N ASN A 46 -8.95 8.47 -0.14
CA ASN A 46 -10.31 8.50 -0.66
C ASN A 46 -10.51 7.29 -1.58
N LYS A 47 -9.57 7.06 -2.50
CA LYS A 47 -9.60 5.90 -3.39
C LYS A 47 -9.51 4.59 -2.60
N ALA A 48 -8.69 4.54 -1.55
CA ALA A 48 -8.64 3.42 -0.61
C ALA A 48 -10.02 3.17 0.00
N LYS A 49 -10.66 4.23 0.50
CA LYS A 49 -11.95 4.15 1.17
C LYS A 49 -13.03 3.60 0.24
N CYS A 50 -13.12 4.10 -1.01
CA CYS A 50 -14.05 3.55 -2.00
C CYS A 50 -13.79 2.07 -2.27
N LEU A 51 -12.55 1.69 -2.61
CA LEU A 51 -12.23 0.29 -2.96
C LEU A 51 -12.44 -0.69 -1.79
N MET A 52 -12.20 -0.25 -0.55
CA MET A 52 -12.23 -1.09 0.65
C MET A 52 -13.59 -1.14 1.36
N LEU A 53 -14.45 -0.16 1.15
CA LEU A 53 -15.82 -0.15 1.69
C LEU A 53 -16.86 -0.70 0.71
N GLU A 54 -16.56 -0.70 -0.59
CA GLU A 54 -17.50 -1.13 -1.63
C GLU A 54 -17.20 -2.55 -2.14
N SER A 55 -17.68 -2.86 -3.34
CA SER A 55 -17.75 -4.19 -3.94
C SER A 55 -16.42 -4.93 -4.10
N GLN A 56 -15.28 -4.22 -4.06
CA GLN A 56 -13.95 -4.80 -4.34
C GLN A 56 -13.19 -5.25 -3.08
N ARG A 57 -13.77 -5.12 -1.88
CA ARG A 57 -13.10 -5.52 -0.63
C ARG A 57 -12.58 -6.96 -0.64
N SER A 58 -13.37 -7.91 -1.16
CA SER A 58 -12.98 -9.32 -1.24
C SER A 58 -11.80 -9.55 -2.19
N GLN A 59 -11.77 -8.85 -3.33
CA GLN A 59 -10.66 -8.90 -4.28
C GLN A 59 -9.39 -8.30 -3.68
N LEU A 60 -9.50 -7.18 -2.95
CA LEU A 60 -8.38 -6.57 -2.25
C LEU A 60 -7.83 -7.46 -1.13
N LEU A 61 -8.68 -8.14 -0.36
CA LEU A 61 -8.24 -9.12 0.64
C LEU A 61 -7.42 -10.23 -0.01
N ALA A 62 -7.92 -10.82 -1.10
CA ALA A 62 -7.19 -11.84 -1.84
C ALA A 62 -5.87 -11.30 -2.44
N TYR A 63 -5.88 -10.06 -2.96
CA TYR A 63 -4.68 -9.40 -3.46
C TYR A 63 -3.62 -9.21 -2.38
N HIS A 64 -4.01 -8.70 -1.20
CA HIS A 64 -3.10 -8.41 -0.09
C HIS A 64 -2.50 -9.65 0.58
N ARG A 65 -2.97 -10.86 0.27
CA ARG A 65 -2.32 -12.10 0.74
C ARG A 65 -0.98 -12.35 0.07
N SER A 66 -0.77 -11.85 -1.15
CA SER A 66 0.45 -12.12 -1.92
C SER A 66 1.13 -10.88 -2.50
N ARG A 67 0.49 -9.71 -2.46
CA ARG A 67 1.02 -8.44 -3.00
C ARG A 67 0.84 -7.29 -2.02
N LEU A 68 1.60 -6.22 -2.24
CA LEU A 68 1.61 -5.04 -1.37
C LEU A 68 0.73 -3.92 -1.95
N SER A 69 0.07 -3.18 -1.07
CA SER A 69 -0.48 -1.87 -1.41
C SER A 69 0.02 -0.79 -0.46
N ARG A 70 0.10 0.43 -0.98
CA ARG A 70 0.39 1.65 -0.22
C ARG A 70 -0.81 2.59 -0.24
N VAL A 71 -1.27 2.96 0.95
CA VAL A 71 -2.27 4.02 1.15
C VAL A 71 -1.53 5.27 1.64
N TYR A 72 -1.85 6.43 1.09
CA TYR A 72 -1.23 7.69 1.51
C TYR A 72 -2.28 8.81 1.67
N PRO A 73 -1.96 9.88 2.43
CA PRO A 73 -2.91 10.97 2.67
C PRO A 73 -3.26 11.67 1.35
N LYS A 74 -4.52 12.06 1.17
CA LYS A 74 -4.96 12.80 -0.02
C LYS A 74 -4.25 14.14 -0.14
N ALA A 75 -4.07 14.61 -1.38
CA ALA A 75 -3.39 15.86 -1.68
C ALA A 75 -4.02 17.11 -1.03
N SER A 76 -5.33 17.09 -0.72
CA SER A 76 -5.99 18.24 -0.07
C SER A 76 -5.60 18.43 1.40
N ARG A 77 -4.87 17.49 2.01
CA ARG A 77 -4.24 17.65 3.34
C ARG A 77 -2.96 18.46 3.23
N MET A 78 -3.09 19.71 2.79
CA MET A 78 -1.98 20.64 2.62
C MET A 78 -1.30 21.00 3.94
N ASP A 79 -2.02 20.85 5.05
CA ASP A 79 -1.54 20.98 6.42
C ASP A 79 -0.75 19.76 6.93
N SER A 80 -0.53 18.76 6.08
CA SER A 80 0.09 17.49 6.47
C SER A 80 -0.68 16.72 7.56
N SER A 81 -1.99 16.95 7.71
CA SER A 81 -2.85 16.12 8.57
C SER A 81 -2.84 14.65 8.12
N ASN A 82 -3.25 13.74 9.01
CA ASN A 82 -3.26 12.30 8.75
C ASN A 82 -4.68 11.74 8.69
N PHE A 83 -4.85 10.59 8.02
CA PHE A 83 -6.01 9.74 8.25
C PHE A 83 -5.73 8.81 9.43
N HIS A 84 -6.79 8.42 10.13
CA HIS A 84 -6.63 7.51 11.26
C HIS A 84 -6.32 6.09 10.76
N PRO A 85 -5.14 5.52 11.05
CA PRO A 85 -4.71 4.23 10.50
C PRO A 85 -5.53 3.06 11.08
N ILE A 86 -6.01 3.21 12.31
CA ILE A 86 -6.86 2.22 13.00
C ILE A 86 -8.32 2.32 12.56
N ASN A 87 -8.70 3.33 11.76
CA ASN A 87 -10.07 3.35 11.23
C ASN A 87 -10.23 2.08 10.38
N SER A 88 -11.14 1.20 10.82
CA SER A 88 -11.01 -0.25 10.67
C SER A 88 -10.79 -0.70 9.23
N HIS A 89 -11.26 0.06 8.26
CA HIS A 89 -11.35 -0.32 6.86
C HIS A 89 -10.00 -0.52 6.15
N PHE A 90 -8.92 0.20 6.50
CA PHE A 90 -7.64 0.04 5.81
C PHE A 90 -6.90 -1.24 6.22
N TRP A 91 -6.54 -1.37 7.49
CA TRP A 91 -5.90 -2.59 8.01
C TRP A 91 -6.82 -3.81 7.96
N SER A 92 -8.14 -3.68 8.17
CA SER A 92 -9.06 -4.83 8.04
C SER A 92 -9.27 -5.31 6.60
N SER A 93 -8.83 -4.53 5.60
CA SER A 93 -8.80 -4.97 4.20
C SER A 93 -7.45 -5.58 3.83
N GLY A 94 -6.51 -5.67 4.78
CA GLY A 94 -5.21 -6.34 4.62
C GLY A 94 -4.09 -5.46 4.05
N ALA A 95 -4.35 -4.16 3.82
CA ALA A 95 -3.35 -3.22 3.32
C ALA A 95 -2.19 -3.07 4.30
N GLN A 96 -0.96 -3.06 3.79
CA GLN A 96 0.25 -3.20 4.60
C GLN A 96 0.97 -1.87 4.84
N LEU A 97 1.02 -1.00 3.81
CA LEU A 97 1.80 0.23 3.86
C LEU A 97 0.86 1.45 3.99
N LEU A 98 0.38 1.72 5.21
CA LEU A 98 -0.35 2.95 5.50
C LEU A 98 0.64 4.08 5.82
N ALA A 99 0.92 4.91 4.81
CA ALA A 99 1.86 6.00 4.94
C ALA A 99 1.23 7.19 5.70
N LEU A 100 1.92 7.68 6.72
CA LEU A 100 1.53 8.83 7.52
C LEU A 100 2.60 9.93 7.42
N ASN A 101 2.18 11.16 7.65
CA ASN A 101 3.03 12.33 7.83
C ASN A 101 3.53 12.36 9.29
N PHE A 102 4.74 11.86 9.55
CA PHE A 102 5.31 11.76 10.90
C PHE A 102 5.71 13.12 11.50
N GLN A 103 5.87 14.16 10.68
CA GLN A 103 6.17 15.52 11.13
C GLN A 103 4.99 16.20 11.84
N THR A 104 3.77 15.68 11.65
CA THR A 104 2.55 16.22 12.24
C THR A 104 2.15 15.34 13.44
N PRO A 105 2.40 15.77 14.69
CA PRO A 105 1.95 15.03 15.85
C PRO A 105 0.42 14.98 15.91
N GLY A 106 -0.12 13.87 16.38
CA GLY A 106 -1.55 13.63 16.44
C GLY A 106 -1.87 12.20 16.86
N ASP A 107 -3.14 11.96 17.14
CA ASP A 107 -3.63 10.64 17.58
C ASP A 107 -3.29 9.55 16.57
N GLU A 108 -3.27 9.87 15.27
CA GLU A 108 -2.96 8.93 14.20
C GLU A 108 -1.52 8.41 14.28
N VAL A 109 -0.57 9.32 14.52
CA VAL A 109 0.86 8.97 14.66
C VAL A 109 1.10 8.27 16.00
N HIS A 110 0.48 8.72 17.09
CA HIS A 110 0.56 8.05 18.39
C HIS A 110 0.01 6.63 18.34
N ALA A 111 -1.13 6.44 17.69
CA ALA A 111 -1.76 5.14 17.51
C ALA A 111 -0.90 4.21 16.64
N ASN A 112 -0.29 4.74 15.56
CA ASN A 112 0.67 4.00 14.76
C ASN A 112 1.89 3.55 15.60
N GLN A 113 2.49 4.47 16.36
CA GLN A 113 3.63 4.15 17.24
C GLN A 113 3.27 3.10 18.31
N ALA A 114 2.12 3.24 18.95
CA ALA A 114 1.62 2.29 19.96
C ALA A 114 1.34 0.91 19.36
N TRP A 115 0.92 0.85 18.10
CA TRP A 115 0.69 -0.41 17.40
C TRP A 115 2.01 -1.13 17.10
N PHE A 116 3.01 -0.42 16.59
CA PHE A 116 4.32 -0.97 16.22
C PHE A 116 5.27 -1.19 17.41
N SER A 117 5.02 -0.60 18.58
CA SER A 117 5.82 -0.84 19.78
C SER A 117 5.61 -2.24 20.38
N LYS A 118 4.44 -2.86 20.16
CA LYS A 118 4.06 -4.17 20.73
C LYS A 118 4.92 -5.35 20.25
N PHE A 119 5.64 -5.23 19.14
CA PHE A 119 6.41 -6.33 18.52
C PHE A 119 7.90 -6.00 18.37
N ALA A 120 8.52 -5.57 19.48
CA ALA A 120 9.95 -5.22 19.55
C ALA A 120 10.39 -4.13 18.54
N SER A 121 9.46 -3.24 18.16
CA SER A 121 9.70 -2.08 17.29
C SER A 121 10.37 -2.41 15.94
N LYS A 122 10.15 -3.61 15.40
CA LYS A 122 10.76 -4.02 14.13
C LYS A 122 10.10 -3.44 12.88
N GLY A 123 8.99 -2.70 13.04
CA GLY A 123 8.25 -2.10 11.92
C GLY A 123 7.38 -3.09 11.13
N TYR A 124 7.31 -4.36 11.54
CA TYR A 124 6.50 -5.40 10.90
C TYR A 124 5.65 -6.14 11.94
N ILE A 125 4.38 -6.37 11.59
CA ILE A 125 3.42 -7.11 12.41
C ILE A 125 2.74 -8.12 11.51
N LEU A 126 2.70 -9.37 11.98
CA LEU A 126 2.03 -10.44 11.24
C LEU A 126 0.52 -10.18 11.21
N LYS A 127 -0.08 -10.23 10.02
CA LYS A 127 -1.53 -10.11 9.88
C LYS A 127 -2.26 -11.29 10.54
N PRO A 128 -3.45 -11.09 11.13
CA PRO A 128 -4.30 -12.18 11.59
C PRO A 128 -4.60 -13.18 10.45
N LYS A 129 -4.72 -14.47 10.77
CA LYS A 129 -4.93 -15.54 9.77
C LYS A 129 -6.16 -15.37 8.87
N ILE A 130 -7.14 -14.58 9.30
CA ILE A 130 -8.35 -14.29 8.52
C ILE A 130 -8.08 -13.35 7.33
N LEU A 131 -7.00 -12.55 7.39
CA LEU A 131 -6.59 -11.59 6.37
C LEU A 131 -5.68 -12.24 5.32
#